data_AF-T1AJQ6-F1
#
_entry.id   AF-T1AJQ6-F1
#
_cell.length_a   1.000
_cell.length_b   1.000
_cell.length_c   1.000
_cell.angle_alpha   90.00
_cell.angle_beta   90.00
_cell.angle_gamma   90.00
#
_symmetry.space_group_name_H-M   'P 1'
#
loop_
_entity.id
_entity.type
_entity.pdbx_description
1 polymer ?
#
loop_
_entity_poly.entity_id
_entity_poly.type
_entity_poly.pdbx_seq_one_letter_code
_entity_poly.pdbx_strand_id
1 'polypeptide(L)'
;MLPVGRKSVEPMAARVRPREVRSTHQSMHHLVSTAPWSDAALLATVAEQVLPVLTRGGSEPCFWIIDDTGFPKKGTHSVGVARQYCG
;
A
#
# COMPACT_ATOMS: atom_id res chain seq x y z
N MET A 1 9.04 14.70 -7.48
CA MET A 1 9.09 14.72 -6.00
C MET A 1 10.21 13.79 -5.54
N LEU A 2 11.07 14.22 -4.62
CA LEU A 2 12.17 13.36 -4.11
C LEU A 2 11.61 12.10 -3.41
N PRO A 3 12.27 10.93 -3.55
CA PRO A 3 11.84 9.70 -2.92
C PRO A 3 11.89 9.84 -1.39
N VAL A 4 10.81 9.47 -0.72
CA VAL A 4 10.80 9.43 0.75
C VAL A 4 11.63 8.21 1.16
N GLY A 5 12.83 8.46 1.68
CA GLY A 5 13.82 7.42 2.00
C GLY A 5 13.40 6.39 3.07
N ARG A 6 12.32 6.64 3.83
CA ARG A 6 11.76 5.68 4.82
C ARG A 6 10.24 5.82 4.94
N LYS A 7 9.52 4.69 4.81
CA LYS A 7 8.05 4.59 4.82
C LYS A 7 7.45 4.34 6.23
N SER A 8 8.06 4.85 7.30
CA SER A 8 7.43 4.77 8.63
C SER A 8 6.36 5.86 8.80
N VAL A 9 5.39 5.62 9.68
CA VAL A 9 4.21 6.51 9.85
C VAL A 9 4.60 7.93 10.28
N GLU A 10 5.59 8.07 11.16
CA GLU A 10 6.00 9.38 11.69
C GLU A 10 6.63 10.31 10.64
N PRO A 11 7.63 9.91 9.83
CA PRO A 11 8.10 10.70 8.70
C PRO A 11 7.01 11.06 7.68
N MET A 12 6.06 10.15 7.44
CA MET A 12 4.92 10.43 6.56
C MET A 12 4.00 11.50 7.16
N ALA A 13 3.66 11.39 8.44
CA ALA A 13 2.86 12.37 9.16
C ALA A 13 3.52 13.76 9.16
N ALA A 14 4.84 13.81 9.42
CA ALA A 14 5.62 15.04 9.39
C ALA A 14 5.64 15.70 8.01
N ARG A 15 5.51 14.91 6.93
CA ARG A 15 5.45 15.42 5.56
C ARG A 15 4.06 15.85 5.13
N VAL A 16 3.02 15.11 5.50
CA VAL A 16 1.63 15.39 5.10
C VAL A 16 1.08 16.57 5.89
N ARG A 17 1.32 16.62 7.21
CA ARG A 17 0.90 17.74 8.07
C ARG A 17 2.01 18.13 9.06
N PRO A 18 2.99 18.93 8.63
CA PRO A 18 4.14 19.32 9.45
C PRO A 18 3.77 20.04 10.77
N ARG A 19 2.62 20.72 10.81
CA ARG A 19 2.13 21.43 12.01
C ARG A 19 1.32 20.55 12.96
N GLU A 20 0.96 19.35 12.55
CA GLU A 20 0.05 18.43 13.26
C GLU A 20 0.63 17.01 13.30
N VAL A 21 1.96 16.89 13.42
CA VAL A 21 2.67 15.61 13.26
C VAL A 21 2.13 14.54 14.21
N ARG A 22 1.92 14.88 15.49
CA ARG A 22 1.46 13.92 16.51
C ARG A 22 0.07 13.39 16.23
N SER A 23 -0.90 14.27 15.99
CA SER A 23 -2.28 13.86 15.70
C SER A 23 -2.34 13.08 14.37
N THR A 24 -1.64 13.56 13.35
CA THR A 24 -1.57 12.89 12.04
C THR A 24 -0.93 11.51 12.14
N HIS A 25 0.14 11.37 12.93
CA HIS A 25 0.75 10.07 13.20
C HIS A 25 -0.24 9.09 13.85
N GLN A 26 -0.97 9.53 14.88
CA GLN A 26 -1.97 8.69 15.54
C GLN A 26 -3.12 8.30 14.61
N SER A 27 -3.65 9.25 13.83
CA SER A 27 -4.71 8.97 12.85
C SER A 27 -4.24 8.00 11.76
N MET A 28 -3.04 8.19 11.23
CA MET A 28 -2.46 7.30 10.22
C MET A 28 -2.19 5.90 10.78
N HIS A 29 -1.67 5.81 12.01
CA HIS A 29 -1.46 4.53 12.66
C HIS A 29 -2.79 3.79 12.84
N HIS A 30 -3.81 4.46 13.38
CA HIS A 30 -5.14 3.88 13.56
C HIS A 30 -5.75 3.42 12.23
N LEU A 31 -5.64 4.24 11.18
CA LEU A 31 -6.12 3.91 9.84
C LEU A 31 -5.49 2.62 9.31
N VAL A 32 -4.17 2.44 9.48
CA VAL A 32 -3.44 1.29 8.93
C VAL A 32 -3.58 0.04 9.82
N SER A 33 -3.75 0.20 11.14
CA SER A 33 -3.73 -0.94 12.09
C SER A 33 -5.10 -1.43 12.56
N THR A 34 -6.11 -0.55 12.61
CA THR A 34 -7.31 -0.81 13.44
C THR A 34 -8.62 -0.41 12.78
N ALA A 35 -8.63 0.61 11.92
CA ALA A 35 -9.85 1.04 11.24
C ALA A 35 -10.48 -0.14 10.44
N PRO A 36 -11.82 -0.24 10.37
CA PRO A 36 -12.46 -1.27 9.57
C PRO A 36 -12.48 -0.85 8.09
N TRP A 37 -11.57 -1.40 7.31
CA TRP A 37 -11.53 -1.21 5.85
C TRP A 37 -11.98 -2.49 5.15
N SER A 38 -12.62 -2.31 3.99
CA SER A 38 -12.93 -3.42 3.09
C SER A 38 -11.79 -3.56 2.10
N ASP A 39 -11.11 -4.70 2.13
CA ASP A 39 -10.03 -5.04 1.19
C ASP A 39 -10.52 -4.94 -0.25
N ALA A 40 -11.73 -5.45 -0.53
CA ALA A 40 -12.35 -5.40 -1.85
C ALA A 40 -12.57 -3.95 -2.33
N ALA A 41 -13.09 -3.08 -1.46
CA ALA A 41 -13.31 -1.68 -1.81
C ALA A 41 -11.99 -0.92 -2.03
N LEU A 42 -10.95 -1.23 -1.24
CA LEU A 42 -9.63 -0.63 -1.42
C LEU A 42 -9.00 -1.06 -2.75
N LEU A 43 -9.02 -2.36 -3.05
CA LEU A 43 -8.49 -2.89 -4.31
C LEU A 43 -9.25 -2.34 -5.53
N ALA A 44 -10.58 -2.21 -5.45
CA ALA A 44 -11.38 -1.59 -6.49
C ALA A 44 -10.98 -0.12 -6.73
N THR A 45 -10.84 0.66 -5.66
CA THR A 45 -10.40 2.07 -5.75
C THR A 45 -9.02 2.20 -6.41
N VAL A 46 -8.09 1.30 -6.06
CA VAL A 46 -6.76 1.28 -6.69
C VAL A 46 -6.86 0.89 -8.17
N ALA A 47 -7.65 -0.11 -8.52
CA ALA A 47 -7.85 -0.53 -9.89
C ALA A 47 -8.45 0.59 -10.75
N GLU A 48 -9.45 1.31 -10.25
CA GLU A 48 -10.06 2.47 -10.92
C GLU A 48 -9.03 3.56 -11.25
N GLN A 49 -8.07 3.81 -10.36
CA GLN A 49 -7.02 4.81 -10.58
C GLN A 49 -5.95 4.33 -11.58
N VAL A 50 -5.60 3.04 -11.53
CA VAL A 50 -4.44 2.49 -12.24
C VAL A 50 -4.82 1.99 -13.64
N LEU A 51 -6.01 1.42 -13.84
CA LEU A 51 -6.43 0.84 -15.11
C LEU A 51 -6.37 1.83 -16.29
N PRO A 52 -6.84 3.09 -16.17
CA PRO A 52 -6.74 4.05 -17.28
C PRO A 52 -5.28 4.33 -17.67
N VAL A 53 -4.37 4.34 -16.69
CA VAL A 53 -2.94 4.56 -16.91
C VAL A 53 -2.31 3.35 -17.60
N LEU A 54 -2.57 2.14 -17.11
CA LEU A 54 -2.02 0.89 -17.69
C LEU A 54 -2.52 0.62 -19.10
N THR A 55 -3.80 0.92 -19.35
CA THR A 55 -4.43 0.68 -20.65
C THR A 55 -4.25 1.86 -21.61
N ARG A 56 -3.63 2.97 -21.17
CA ARG A 56 -3.55 4.24 -21.92
C ARG A 56 -4.92 4.69 -22.43
N GLY A 57 -5.95 4.55 -21.58
CA GLY A 57 -7.34 4.84 -21.94
C GLY A 57 -7.90 3.99 -23.09
N GLY A 58 -7.27 2.85 -23.40
CA GLY A 58 -7.64 1.98 -24.52
C GLY A 58 -7.11 2.44 -25.89
N SER A 59 -6.23 3.45 -25.95
CA SER A 59 -5.72 3.99 -27.22
C SER A 59 -4.70 3.07 -27.91
N GLU A 60 -4.09 2.16 -27.15
CA GLU A 60 -3.03 1.26 -27.63
C GLU A 60 -3.16 -0.13 -26.99
N PRO A 61 -2.60 -1.18 -27.62
CA PRO A 61 -2.50 -2.50 -26.99
C PRO A 61 -1.82 -2.43 -25.62
N CYS A 62 -2.38 -3.15 -24.67
CA CYS A 62 -1.86 -3.30 -23.31
C CYS A 62 -1.29 -4.72 -23.15
N PHE A 63 -0.11 -4.83 -22.54
CA PHE A 63 0.55 -6.11 -22.26
C PHE A 63 0.66 -6.29 -20.76
N TRP A 64 0.21 -7.44 -20.27
CA TRP A 64 0.24 -7.78 -18.86
C TRP A 64 1.42 -8.70 -18.58
N ILE A 65 2.33 -8.25 -17.72
CA ILE A 65 3.38 -9.10 -17.15
C ILE A 65 2.92 -9.44 -15.74
N ILE A 66 2.62 -10.72 -15.52
CA ILE A 66 2.13 -11.23 -14.24
C ILE A 66 3.22 -12.15 -13.69
N ASP A 67 3.66 -11.86 -12.47
CA ASP A 67 4.64 -12.63 -11.74
C ASP A 67 4.22 -12.73 -10.28
N ASP A 68 4.50 -13.88 -9.66
CA ASP A 68 4.19 -14.11 -8.25
C ASP A 68 5.24 -13.44 -7.38
N THR A 69 4.82 -12.55 -6.47
CA THR A 69 5.72 -11.95 -5.49
C THR A 69 5.48 -12.52 -4.09
N GLY A 70 6.48 -13.25 -3.57
CA GLY A 70 6.50 -13.70 -2.18
C GLY A 70 7.16 -12.67 -1.25
N PHE A 71 6.52 -12.38 -0.12
CA PHE A 71 7.15 -11.65 0.99
C PHE A 71 7.30 -12.58 2.19
N PRO A 72 8.50 -13.13 2.46
CA PRO A 72 8.71 -14.03 3.57
C PRO A 72 8.48 -13.27 4.88
N LYS A 73 7.35 -13.53 5.53
CA LYS A 73 7.05 -12.97 6.85
C LYS A 73 7.71 -13.81 7.94
N LYS A 74 8.40 -13.16 8.88
CA LYS A 74 9.04 -13.82 10.03
C LYS A 74 8.18 -13.68 11.29
N GLY A 75 8.17 -14.73 12.12
CA GLY A 75 7.48 -14.77 13.42
C GLY A 75 6.03 -15.27 13.34
N THR A 76 5.39 -15.55 14.48
CA THR A 76 4.08 -16.21 14.56
C THR A 76 2.89 -15.25 14.62
N HIS A 77 3.14 -13.95 14.73
CA HIS A 77 2.11 -12.94 15.03
C HIS A 77 1.66 -12.10 13.84
N SER A 78 2.28 -12.28 12.66
CA SER A 78 1.84 -11.59 11.45
C SER A 78 0.76 -12.41 10.72
N VAL A 79 -0.17 -11.74 10.03
CA VAL A 79 -1.11 -12.41 9.13
C VAL A 79 -0.36 -13.02 7.93
N GLY A 80 -0.63 -14.29 7.60
CA GLY A 80 -0.04 -14.99 6.45
C GLY A 80 1.30 -15.70 6.69
N VAL A 81 1.67 -16.02 7.94
CA VAL A 81 2.90 -16.76 8.30
C VAL A 81 2.71 -18.29 8.16
N ALA A 82 1.88 -18.73 7.22
CA ALA A 82 1.94 -20.12 6.77
C ALA A 82 3.28 -20.35 6.03
N ARG A 83 3.68 -21.60 5.75
CA ARG A 83 4.82 -21.85 4.86
C ARG A 83 4.57 -21.16 3.52
N GLN A 84 5.36 -20.14 3.22
CA GLN A 84 5.34 -19.44 1.94
C GLN A 84 6.48 -20.00 1.09
N TYR A 85 6.16 -20.42 -0.13
CA TYR A 85 7.17 -20.59 -1.18
C TYR A 85 7.61 -19.20 -1.62
N CYS A 86 8.88 -18.88 -1.47
CA CYS A 86 9.44 -17.56 -1.78
C CYS A 86 10.72 -17.75 -2.58
N GLY A 87 10.62 -18.43 -3.73
CA GLY A 87 11.76 -18.68 -4.63
C GLY A 87 12.75 -19.69 -4.09
#